data_AF-A0A519ZZ10-F1
#
_entry.id   AF-A0A519ZZ10-F1
#
_cell.length_a   1.000
_cell.length_b   1.000
_cell.length_c   1.000
_cell.angle_alpha   90.00
_cell.angle_beta   90.00
_cell.angle_gamma   90.00
#
_symmetry.space_group_name_H-M   'P 1'
#
loop_
_entity.id
_entity.type
_entity.pdbx_description
1 polymer ?
#
loop_
_entity_poly.entity_id
_entity_poly.type
_entity_poly.pdbx_seq_one_letter_code
_entity_poly.pdbx_strand_id
1 'polypeptide(L)'
;MFTSFSNSDSTAAFPNRKGSPQATFSLNFPDPKDQWLKAEFGKVLQFNDPNWGAAIKKVSQDYFKEYRSVSKDEAYYDATEGGGFLSYTKNTFGYIKYNEKGFVVIDQFRDDYTGGAHGYYFSTMHCFDVKEKRKLKLDDIVTLDSVALQPIVERFFREQYDLKPGEGLSKVLFDSHLPASANFYFNSNGLSFIYNPYEVASYAQGQLMVFLPFKDIKQHLTPSFRKRMGMDQ
;
A
#
# COMPACT_ATOMS: atom_id res chain seq x y z
N MET A 1 -2.74 -9.06 19.57
CA MET A 1 -1.76 -8.11 20.14
C MET A 1 -0.58 -8.05 19.19
N PHE A 2 -0.17 -6.84 18.79
CA PHE A 2 0.95 -6.59 17.88
C PHE A 2 2.10 -5.97 18.67
N THR A 3 3.32 -6.37 18.34
CA THR A 3 4.53 -5.58 18.60
C THR A 3 4.96 -4.91 17.28
N SER A 4 6.15 -4.32 17.24
CA SER A 4 6.75 -3.76 16.02
C SER A 4 7.99 -4.55 15.62
N PHE A 5 8.13 -4.85 14.34
CA PHE A 5 9.39 -5.26 13.73
C PHE A 5 9.97 -4.09 12.95
N SER A 6 11.25 -3.80 13.14
CA SER A 6 11.90 -2.69 12.46
C SER A 6 13.32 -3.03 12.05
N ASN A 7 13.72 -2.58 10.87
CA ASN A 7 15.08 -2.68 10.36
C ASN A 7 15.37 -1.42 9.54
N SER A 8 16.53 -0.82 9.74
CA SER A 8 17.05 0.23 8.87
C SER A 8 18.53 -0.01 8.63
N ASP A 9 18.97 0.14 7.38
CA ASP A 9 20.35 -0.07 6.97
C ASP A 9 20.68 0.87 5.80
N SER A 10 21.97 1.10 5.54
CA SER A 10 22.42 1.92 4.40
C SER A 10 23.76 1.46 3.82
N THR A 11 24.01 1.83 2.56
CA THR A 11 25.32 1.64 1.91
C THR A 11 25.67 2.88 1.10
N ALA A 12 26.95 3.28 1.12
CA ALA A 12 27.47 4.29 0.22
C ALA A 12 27.62 3.73 -1.21
N ALA A 13 27.44 4.60 -2.21
CA ALA A 13 27.78 4.32 -3.62
C ALA A 13 29.29 4.09 -3.78
N PHE A 14 30.09 4.98 -3.18
CA PHE A 14 31.55 5.03 -3.25
C PHE A 14 32.14 5.06 -1.82
N PRO A 15 32.39 3.89 -1.20
CA PRO A 15 32.77 3.80 0.22
C PRO A 15 34.02 4.60 0.61
N ASN A 16 34.92 4.85 -0.34
CA ASN A 16 36.17 5.57 -0.10
C ASN A 16 36.05 7.09 -0.32
N ARG A 17 34.88 7.61 -0.70
CA ARG A 17 34.66 9.04 -0.95
C ARG A 17 33.89 9.68 0.20
N LYS A 18 34.43 10.79 0.72
CA LYS A 18 33.73 11.61 1.72
C LYS A 18 32.49 12.24 1.07
N GLY A 19 31.34 12.11 1.73
CA GLY A 19 30.08 12.65 1.20
C GLY A 19 29.49 11.84 0.04
N SER A 20 29.91 10.58 -0.14
CA SER A 20 29.29 9.69 -1.13
C SER A 20 27.77 9.64 -0.93
N PRO A 21 26.99 9.70 -2.03
CA PRO A 21 25.57 9.33 -2.03
C PRO A 21 25.37 7.95 -1.41
N GLN A 22 24.18 7.72 -0.87
CA GLN A 22 23.85 6.49 -0.16
C GLN A 22 22.49 5.96 -0.59
N ALA A 23 22.35 4.64 -0.57
CA ALA A 23 21.06 3.98 -0.56
C ALA A 23 20.67 3.66 0.88
N THR A 24 19.42 3.94 1.25
CA THR A 24 18.84 3.57 2.55
C THR A 24 17.70 2.58 2.34
N PHE A 25 17.67 1.55 3.18
CA PHE A 25 16.57 0.59 3.24
C PHE A 25 15.93 0.66 4.62
N SER A 26 14.61 0.85 4.69
CA SER A 26 13.88 0.88 5.95
C SER A 26 12.60 0.04 5.88
N LEU A 27 12.38 -0.75 6.94
CA LEU A 27 11.16 -1.50 7.17
C LEU A 27 10.65 -1.20 8.59
N ASN A 28 9.39 -0.81 8.71
CA ASN A 28 8.66 -0.79 9.99
C ASN A 28 7.31 -1.48 9.79
N PHE A 29 7.09 -2.61 10.45
CA PHE A 29 5.90 -3.41 10.22
C PHE A 29 5.34 -3.97 11.54
N PRO A 30 4.02 -4.11 11.70
CA PRO A 30 3.45 -4.75 12.87
C PRO A 30 3.86 -6.23 12.92
N ASP A 31 4.26 -6.70 14.10
CA ASP A 31 4.63 -8.09 14.36
C ASP A 31 3.52 -8.76 15.19
N PRO A 32 2.65 -9.58 14.58
CA PRO A 32 1.57 -10.26 15.29
C PRO A 32 2.09 -11.45 16.12
N LYS A 33 1.53 -11.61 17.33
CA LYS A 33 1.75 -12.84 18.13
C LYS A 33 1.10 -14.08 17.52
N ASP A 34 0.01 -13.90 16.77
CA ASP A 34 -0.67 -14.99 16.07
C ASP A 34 0.22 -15.52 14.94
N GLN A 35 0.53 -16.82 14.97
CA GLN A 35 1.50 -17.43 14.06
C GLN A 35 1.00 -17.50 12.61
N TRP A 36 -0.31 -17.69 12.42
CA TRP A 36 -0.88 -17.70 11.07
C TRP A 36 -0.80 -16.30 10.46
N LEU A 37 -1.21 -15.28 11.22
CA LEU A 37 -1.14 -13.89 10.77
C LEU A 37 0.31 -13.45 10.55
N LYS A 38 1.26 -13.91 11.38
CA LYS A 38 2.70 -13.67 11.18
C LYS A 38 3.22 -14.26 9.87
N ALA A 39 2.79 -15.48 9.54
CA ALA A 39 3.13 -16.10 8.26
C ALA A 39 2.53 -15.31 7.08
N GLU A 40 1.27 -14.87 7.17
CA GLU A 40 0.65 -14.04 6.13
C GLU A 40 1.34 -12.68 5.97
N PHE A 41 1.74 -12.04 7.07
CA PHE A 41 2.50 -10.79 7.00
C PHE A 41 3.89 -11.02 6.40
N GLY A 42 4.53 -12.16 6.67
CA GLY A 42 5.73 -12.58 5.96
C GLY A 42 5.54 -12.65 4.44
N LYS A 43 4.41 -13.23 3.97
CA LYS A 43 4.07 -13.27 2.54
C LYS A 43 3.84 -11.87 1.96
N VAL A 44 3.15 -10.99 2.68
CA VAL A 44 2.95 -9.57 2.30
C VAL A 44 4.29 -8.85 2.13
N LEU A 45 5.25 -9.13 3.00
CA LEU A 45 6.61 -8.61 2.94
C LEU A 45 7.51 -9.36 1.95
N GLN A 46 6.99 -10.41 1.30
CA GLN A 46 7.74 -11.29 0.39
C GLN A 46 8.95 -11.94 1.07
N PHE A 47 8.83 -12.24 2.36
CA PHE A 47 9.82 -12.98 3.10
C PHE A 47 9.75 -14.47 2.76
N ASN A 48 10.86 -15.00 2.26
CA ASN A 48 11.01 -16.41 1.92
C ASN A 48 11.45 -17.27 3.13
N ASP A 49 11.64 -16.65 4.30
CA ASP A 49 12.05 -17.31 5.55
C ASP A 49 11.10 -16.87 6.68
N PRO A 50 10.56 -17.81 7.48
CA PRO A 50 9.72 -17.47 8.64
C PRO A 50 10.46 -16.67 9.72
N ASN A 51 11.79 -16.74 9.76
CA ASN A 51 12.62 -15.86 10.56
C ASN A 51 12.75 -14.50 9.86
N TRP A 52 11.92 -13.55 10.28
CA TRP A 52 11.91 -12.19 9.73
C TRP A 52 13.27 -11.49 9.80
N GLY A 53 14.09 -11.78 10.82
CA GLY A 53 15.45 -11.23 10.94
C GLY A 53 16.40 -11.74 9.86
N ALA A 54 16.33 -13.03 9.53
CA ALA A 54 17.10 -13.60 8.42
C ALA A 54 16.57 -13.12 7.06
N ALA A 55 15.24 -13.10 6.89
CA ALA A 55 14.59 -12.66 5.67
C ALA A 55 14.93 -11.21 5.33
N ILE A 56 14.81 -10.28 6.30
CA ILE A 56 15.05 -8.86 6.05
C ILE A 56 16.50 -8.57 5.69
N LYS A 57 17.45 -9.29 6.32
CA LYS A 57 18.87 -9.19 5.99
C LYS A 57 19.14 -9.59 4.55
N LYS A 58 18.49 -10.64 4.05
CA LYS A 58 18.62 -11.03 2.64
C LYS A 58 18.02 -9.97 1.70
N VAL A 59 16.82 -9.48 2.02
CA VAL A 59 16.14 -8.45 1.19
C VAL A 59 16.96 -7.15 1.12
N SER A 60 17.51 -6.68 2.25
CA SER A 60 18.34 -5.47 2.26
C SER A 60 19.65 -5.67 1.50
N GLN A 61 20.29 -6.84 1.63
CA GLN A 61 21.51 -7.17 0.90
C GLN A 61 21.30 -7.24 -0.61
N ASP A 62 20.20 -7.84 -1.07
CA ASP A 62 19.85 -7.90 -2.48
C ASP A 62 19.62 -6.48 -3.05
N TYR A 63 18.87 -5.63 -2.33
CA TYR A 63 18.67 -4.23 -2.68
C TYR A 63 20.00 -3.46 -2.80
N PHE A 64 20.89 -3.59 -1.81
CA PHE A 64 22.18 -2.91 -1.85
C PHE A 64 23.12 -3.46 -2.93
N LYS A 65 23.00 -4.74 -3.27
CA LYS A 65 23.74 -5.33 -4.39
C LYS A 65 23.27 -4.72 -5.72
N GLU A 66 21.96 -4.56 -5.90
CA GLU A 66 21.39 -3.90 -7.07
C GLU A 66 21.79 -2.42 -7.15
N TYR A 67 21.67 -1.68 -6.05
CA TYR A 67 22.13 -0.29 -5.98
C TYR A 67 23.61 -0.14 -6.38
N ARG A 68 24.50 -0.95 -5.77
CA ARG A 68 25.92 -0.97 -6.15
C ARG A 68 26.16 -1.43 -7.58
N SER A 69 25.22 -2.12 -8.22
CA SER A 69 25.35 -2.53 -9.63
C SER A 69 25.13 -1.37 -10.60
N VAL A 70 24.24 -0.45 -10.23
CA VAL A 70 23.88 0.73 -11.04
C VAL A 70 24.71 1.98 -10.70
N SER A 71 25.27 2.06 -9.49
CA SER A 71 26.07 3.21 -9.03
C SER A 71 27.59 3.03 -9.20
N LYS A 72 28.03 2.29 -10.22
CA LYS A 72 29.47 1.94 -10.41
C LYS A 72 30.30 2.99 -11.13
N ASP A 73 29.65 3.90 -11.85
CA ASP A 73 30.34 4.85 -12.71
C ASP A 73 30.68 6.12 -11.92
N GLU A 74 31.90 6.15 -11.38
CA GLU A 74 32.43 7.35 -10.71
C GLU A 74 32.55 8.55 -11.66
N ALA A 75 32.77 8.33 -12.97
CA ALA A 75 32.83 9.40 -13.94
C ALA A 75 31.44 10.05 -14.15
N TYR A 76 30.37 9.26 -14.07
CA TYR A 76 28.99 9.77 -14.06
C TYR A 76 28.69 10.60 -12.80
N TYR A 77 29.20 10.19 -11.63
CA TYR A 77 29.11 10.97 -10.39
C TYR A 77 29.85 12.31 -10.51
N ASP A 78 31.07 12.32 -11.05
CA ASP A 78 31.87 13.54 -11.20
C ASP A 78 31.29 14.49 -12.27
N ALA A 79 30.57 13.96 -13.26
CA ALA A 79 29.93 14.73 -14.33
C ALA A 79 28.55 15.31 -13.99
N THR A 80 27.89 14.82 -12.93
CA THR A 80 26.58 15.30 -12.48
C THR A 80 26.76 16.00 -11.14
N GLU A 81 26.36 17.27 -11.00
CA GLU A 81 26.57 18.13 -9.80
C GLU A 81 26.48 17.39 -8.44
N GLY A 82 27.57 16.74 -8.00
CA GLY A 82 27.65 15.99 -6.76
C GLY A 82 26.84 14.69 -6.68
N GLY A 83 26.38 14.11 -7.79
CA GLY A 83 25.69 12.81 -7.83
C GLY A 83 24.38 12.77 -7.04
N GLY A 84 23.64 13.88 -6.96
CA GLY A 84 22.36 13.97 -6.25
C GLY A 84 21.31 12.93 -6.70
N PHE A 85 21.45 12.40 -7.91
CA PHE A 85 20.62 11.32 -8.44
C PHE A 85 20.92 9.94 -7.86
N LEU A 86 22.05 9.74 -7.15
CA LEU A 86 22.47 8.43 -6.62
C LEU A 86 22.11 8.23 -5.14
N SER A 87 21.38 9.16 -4.52
CA SER A 87 20.86 8.97 -3.16
C SER A 87 19.52 8.26 -3.24
N TYR A 88 19.47 6.97 -2.89
CA TYR A 88 18.27 6.14 -3.03
C TYR A 88 17.62 5.88 -1.67
N THR A 89 16.31 5.71 -1.66
CA THR A 89 15.56 5.21 -0.50
C THR A 89 14.62 4.10 -0.93
N LYS A 90 14.47 3.09 -0.07
CA LYS A 90 13.44 2.06 -0.17
C LYS A 90 12.80 1.88 1.18
N ASN A 91 11.57 2.37 1.34
CA ASN A 91 10.88 2.36 2.61
C ASN A 91 9.62 1.50 2.53
N THR A 92 9.40 0.66 3.53
CA THR A 92 8.18 -0.13 3.68
C THR A 92 7.62 0.03 5.09
N PHE A 93 6.35 0.40 5.16
CA PHE A 93 5.62 0.62 6.40
C PHE A 93 4.36 -0.24 6.44
N GLY A 94 4.00 -0.72 7.62
CA GLY A 94 2.74 -1.43 7.86
C GLY A 94 1.88 -0.67 8.85
N TYR A 95 0.66 -0.31 8.44
CA TYR A 95 -0.29 0.38 9.32
C TYR A 95 -1.54 -0.46 9.52
N ILE A 96 -1.86 -0.80 10.78
CA ILE A 96 -3.12 -1.46 11.11
C ILE A 96 -4.25 -0.43 10.95
N LYS A 97 -5.13 -0.64 9.98
CA LYS A 97 -6.31 0.21 9.72
C LYS A 97 -7.56 -0.30 10.45
N TYR A 98 -7.60 -1.60 10.76
CA TYR A 98 -8.69 -2.22 11.50
C TYR A 98 -8.21 -3.51 12.18
N ASN A 99 -8.63 -3.74 13.42
CA ASN A 99 -8.27 -4.94 14.20
C ASN A 99 -9.38 -5.28 15.21
N GLU A 100 -10.58 -5.54 14.69
CA GLU A 100 -11.74 -5.88 15.51
C GLU A 100 -12.57 -6.98 14.85
N LYS A 101 -13.48 -7.58 15.62
CA LYS A 101 -14.41 -8.64 15.16
C LYS A 101 -13.72 -9.85 14.51
N GLY A 102 -12.43 -10.06 14.80
CA GLY A 102 -11.61 -11.13 14.22
C GLY A 102 -11.10 -10.83 12.82
N PHE A 103 -11.18 -9.58 12.37
CA PHE A 103 -10.55 -9.11 11.16
C PHE A 103 -9.29 -8.33 11.50
N VAL A 104 -8.29 -8.41 10.63
CA VAL A 104 -7.12 -7.53 10.63
C VAL A 104 -6.96 -6.95 9.25
N VAL A 105 -6.89 -5.63 9.17
CA VAL A 105 -6.67 -4.88 7.93
C VAL A 105 -5.37 -4.11 8.07
N ILE A 106 -4.46 -4.33 7.13
CA ILE A 106 -3.17 -3.66 7.08
C ILE A 106 -2.99 -2.93 5.76
N ASP A 107 -2.45 -1.72 5.85
CA ASP A 107 -1.92 -0.94 4.75
C ASP A 107 -0.42 -1.18 4.68
N GLN A 108 0.04 -1.84 3.63
CA GLN A 108 1.44 -1.89 3.26
C GLN A 108 1.75 -0.66 2.42
N PHE A 109 2.28 0.37 3.06
CA PHE A 109 2.73 1.59 2.40
C PHE A 109 4.19 1.45 1.99
N ARG A 110 4.51 1.77 0.74
CA ARG A 110 5.89 1.85 0.24
C ARG A 110 6.17 3.22 -0.30
N ASP A 111 7.41 3.66 -0.10
CA ASP A 111 7.92 4.94 -0.58
C ASP A 111 9.38 4.75 -0.98
N ASP A 112 9.61 4.84 -2.28
CA ASP A 112 10.89 4.56 -2.92
C ASP A 112 11.35 5.79 -3.69
N TYR A 113 12.64 6.12 -3.58
CA TYR A 113 13.29 7.13 -4.42
C TYR A 113 14.54 6.50 -5.02
N THR A 114 14.66 6.58 -6.34
CA THR A 114 15.77 5.99 -7.10
C THR A 114 16.44 7.03 -7.99
N GLY A 115 16.48 8.29 -7.53
CA GLY A 115 16.91 9.42 -8.34
C GLY A 115 15.81 9.94 -9.28
N GLY A 116 15.94 11.20 -9.70
CA GLY A 116 15.06 11.85 -10.66
C GLY A 116 14.31 13.03 -10.05
N ALA A 117 13.15 13.38 -10.63
CA ALA A 117 12.36 14.53 -10.19
C ALA A 117 11.62 14.30 -8.86
N HIS A 118 11.18 13.06 -8.60
CA HIS A 118 10.43 12.71 -7.39
C HIS A 118 10.52 11.19 -7.11
N GLY A 119 10.12 10.77 -5.91
CA GLY A 119 9.95 9.37 -5.55
C GLY A 119 8.63 8.79 -6.07
N TYR A 120 8.40 7.51 -5.80
CA TYR A 120 7.14 6.84 -6.06
C TYR A 120 6.67 6.15 -4.79
N TYR A 121 5.37 6.29 -4.49
CA TYR A 121 4.77 5.70 -3.32
C TYR A 121 3.44 5.03 -3.67
N PHE A 122 3.08 4.02 -2.89
CA PHE A 122 1.82 3.30 -3.05
C PHE A 122 1.42 2.60 -1.75
N SER A 123 0.12 2.44 -1.57
CA SER A 123 -0.47 1.59 -0.54
C SER A 123 -0.99 0.32 -1.18
N THR A 124 -0.71 -0.83 -0.55
CA THR A 124 -1.40 -2.09 -0.84
C THR A 124 -2.16 -2.54 0.40
N MET A 125 -3.48 -2.61 0.28
CA MET A 125 -4.35 -3.03 1.36
C MET A 125 -4.45 -4.56 1.42
N HIS A 126 -4.43 -5.08 2.65
CA HIS A 126 -4.62 -6.50 2.91
C HIS A 126 -5.62 -6.69 4.04
N CYS A 127 -6.74 -7.33 3.71
CA CYS A 127 -7.79 -7.67 4.65
C CYS A 127 -7.71 -9.16 4.99
N PHE A 128 -7.62 -9.48 6.27
CA PHE A 128 -7.51 -10.84 6.77
C PHE A 128 -8.68 -11.18 7.69
N ASP A 129 -9.27 -12.34 7.49
CA ASP A 129 -10.11 -12.99 8.47
C ASP A 129 -9.25 -13.92 9.32
N VAL A 130 -8.93 -13.45 10.54
CA VAL A 130 -8.04 -14.17 11.45
C VAL A 130 -8.74 -15.38 12.08
N LYS A 131 -10.07 -15.35 12.20
CA LYS A 131 -10.83 -16.50 12.73
C LYS A 131 -10.85 -17.64 11.71
N GLU A 132 -11.11 -17.30 10.45
CA GLU A 132 -11.18 -18.28 9.35
C GLU A 132 -9.83 -18.53 8.68
N LYS A 133 -8.75 -17.90 9.17
CA LYS A 133 -7.37 -18.04 8.68
C LYS A 133 -7.26 -17.90 7.16
N ARG A 134 -7.87 -16.83 6.61
CA ARG A 134 -7.81 -16.53 5.18
C ARG A 134 -7.68 -15.04 4.89
N LYS A 135 -7.10 -14.71 3.74
CA LYS A 135 -7.17 -13.37 3.16
C LYS A 135 -8.54 -13.17 2.52
N LEU A 136 -9.17 -12.03 2.78
CA LEU A 136 -10.45 -11.66 2.22
C LEU A 136 -10.29 -11.14 0.79
N LYS A 137 -11.28 -11.44 -0.02
CA LYS A 137 -11.52 -10.85 -1.34
C LYS A 137 -12.73 -9.92 -1.26
N LEU A 138 -12.95 -9.12 -2.30
CA LEU A 138 -14.04 -8.14 -2.31
C LEU A 138 -15.43 -8.81 -2.23
N ASP A 139 -15.58 -9.95 -2.91
CA ASP A 139 -16.79 -10.79 -2.93
C ASP A 139 -17.13 -11.43 -1.56
N ASP A 140 -16.20 -11.43 -0.60
CA ASP A 140 -16.50 -11.79 0.78
C ASP A 140 -17.27 -10.69 1.52
N ILE A 141 -17.19 -9.43 1.06
CA ILE A 141 -17.69 -8.24 1.75
C ILE A 141 -18.94 -7.69 1.05
N VAL A 142 -18.94 -7.65 -0.28
CA VAL A 142 -20.04 -7.13 -1.10
C VAL A 142 -20.57 -8.20 -2.05
N THR A 143 -21.86 -8.15 -2.35
CA THR A 143 -22.54 -9.09 -3.26
C THR A 143 -22.46 -8.67 -4.72
N LEU A 144 -22.03 -7.44 -4.99
CA LEU A 144 -21.90 -6.88 -6.33
C LEU A 144 -20.50 -7.15 -6.88
N ASP A 145 -20.41 -7.40 -8.19
CA ASP A 145 -19.12 -7.41 -8.88
C ASP A 145 -18.58 -5.98 -9.11
N SER A 146 -17.37 -5.87 -9.65
CA SER A 146 -16.71 -4.57 -9.89
C SER A 146 -17.53 -3.67 -10.84
N VAL A 147 -18.19 -4.25 -11.84
CA VAL A 147 -19.00 -3.50 -12.83
C VAL A 147 -20.26 -2.93 -12.16
N ALA A 148 -20.93 -3.72 -11.33
CA ALA A 148 -22.12 -3.28 -10.60
C ALA A 148 -21.79 -2.30 -9.45
N LEU A 149 -20.58 -2.37 -8.88
CA LEU A 149 -20.10 -1.42 -7.87
C LEU A 149 -19.70 -0.07 -8.45
N GLN A 150 -19.24 -0.03 -9.70
CA GLN A 150 -18.69 1.16 -10.32
C GLN A 150 -19.60 2.40 -10.18
N PRO A 151 -20.92 2.36 -10.50
CA PRO A 151 -21.77 3.54 -10.34
C PRO A 151 -21.87 4.05 -8.89
N ILE A 152 -21.77 3.15 -7.91
CA ILE A 152 -21.77 3.50 -6.49
C ILE A 152 -20.45 4.18 -6.13
N VAL A 153 -19.33 3.63 -6.58
CA VAL A 153 -17.99 4.21 -6.41
C VAL A 153 -17.91 5.59 -7.05
N GLU A 154 -18.37 5.75 -8.29
CA GLU A 154 -18.38 7.03 -9.00
C GLU A 154 -19.27 8.07 -8.31
N ARG A 155 -20.42 7.67 -7.75
CA ARG A 155 -21.27 8.57 -6.95
C ARG A 155 -20.50 9.13 -5.76
N PHE A 156 -19.89 8.28 -4.94
CA PHE A 156 -19.12 8.73 -3.77
C PHE A 156 -17.87 9.50 -4.17
N PHE A 157 -17.20 9.11 -5.25
CA PHE A 157 -16.08 9.89 -5.79
C PHE A 157 -16.52 11.32 -6.13
N ARG A 158 -17.66 11.49 -6.81
CA ARG A 158 -18.16 12.84 -7.13
C ARG A 158 -18.41 13.68 -5.89
N GLU A 159 -18.99 13.08 -4.85
CA GLU A 159 -19.24 13.73 -3.57
C GLU A 159 -17.94 14.11 -2.85
N GLN A 160 -16.94 13.24 -2.85
CA GLN A 160 -15.68 13.43 -2.11
C GLN A 160 -14.70 14.39 -2.80
N TYR A 161 -14.78 14.52 -4.12
CA TYR A 161 -13.89 15.36 -4.94
C TYR A 161 -14.63 16.54 -5.58
N ASP A 162 -15.75 16.95 -4.97
CA ASP A 162 -16.52 18.16 -5.30
C ASP A 162 -16.90 18.31 -6.78
N LEU A 163 -17.26 17.19 -7.43
CA LEU A 163 -17.74 17.19 -8.82
C LEU A 163 -19.25 17.42 -8.86
N LYS A 164 -19.66 18.51 -9.51
CA LYS A 164 -21.07 18.86 -9.67
C LYS A 164 -21.83 17.84 -10.55
N PRO A 165 -23.16 17.76 -10.42
CA PRO A 165 -23.98 16.98 -11.36
C PRO A 165 -23.67 17.38 -12.81
N GLY A 166 -23.37 16.39 -13.65
CA GLY A 166 -23.02 16.58 -15.06
C GLY A 166 -21.55 16.90 -15.36
N GLU A 167 -20.70 17.20 -14.36
CA GLU A 167 -19.26 17.32 -14.61
C GLU A 167 -18.65 15.95 -14.97
N GLY A 168 -17.72 15.93 -15.92
CA GLY A 168 -17.00 14.71 -16.28
C GLY A 168 -15.99 14.31 -15.19
N LEU A 169 -15.83 13.00 -14.95
CA LEU A 169 -14.80 12.50 -14.04
C LEU A 169 -13.38 12.85 -14.52
N SER A 170 -13.20 13.03 -15.83
CA SER A 170 -11.94 13.43 -16.47
C SER A 170 -11.41 14.80 -16.06
N LYS A 171 -12.17 15.58 -15.27
CA LYS A 171 -11.66 16.78 -14.59
C LYS A 171 -10.59 16.44 -13.54
N VAL A 172 -10.63 15.23 -12.99
CA VAL A 172 -9.70 14.71 -11.98
C VAL A 172 -8.96 13.48 -12.49
N LEU A 173 -9.70 12.58 -13.16
CA LEU A 173 -9.21 11.29 -13.64
C LEU A 173 -8.66 11.37 -15.07
N PHE A 174 -7.92 10.36 -15.50
CA PHE A 174 -7.52 10.19 -16.89
C PHE A 174 -8.71 9.81 -17.79
N ASP A 175 -9.62 9.00 -17.27
CA ASP A 175 -10.77 8.48 -17.99
C ASP A 175 -12.09 9.08 -17.49
N SER A 176 -13.16 8.86 -18.25
CA SER A 176 -14.52 9.26 -17.90
C SER A 176 -15.24 8.29 -16.95
N HIS A 177 -14.53 7.28 -16.44
CA HIS A 177 -15.08 6.21 -15.61
C HIS A 177 -14.10 5.81 -14.50
N LEU A 178 -14.62 5.29 -13.38
CA LEU A 178 -13.80 4.88 -12.23
C LEU A 178 -14.16 3.45 -11.78
N PRO A 179 -13.41 2.42 -12.23
CA PRO A 179 -13.70 1.04 -11.84
C PRO A 179 -13.48 0.83 -10.34
N ALA A 180 -14.23 -0.07 -9.71
CA ALA A 180 -13.98 -0.45 -8.32
C ALA A 180 -12.61 -1.14 -8.21
N SER A 181 -11.71 -0.56 -7.41
CA SER A 181 -10.34 -1.04 -7.25
C SER A 181 -10.27 -2.43 -6.60
N ALA A 182 -9.32 -3.25 -7.01
CA ALA A 182 -8.98 -4.47 -6.27
C ALA A 182 -8.20 -4.16 -4.97
N ASN A 183 -7.70 -2.94 -4.82
CA ASN A 183 -7.02 -2.44 -3.64
C ASN A 183 -8.03 -1.77 -2.69
N PHE A 184 -8.68 -2.58 -1.86
CA PHE A 184 -9.74 -2.14 -0.96
C PHE A 184 -9.43 -2.45 0.48
N TYR A 185 -10.09 -1.74 1.38
CA TYR A 185 -10.09 -2.04 2.79
C TYR A 185 -11.38 -1.62 3.47
N PHE A 186 -11.60 -2.06 4.70
CA PHE A 186 -12.73 -1.61 5.50
C PHE A 186 -12.31 -1.33 6.94
N ASN A 187 -13.15 -0.56 7.63
CA ASN A 187 -13.10 -0.37 9.08
C ASN A 187 -14.53 -0.50 9.65
N SER A 188 -14.79 0.00 10.85
CA SER A 188 -16.13 -0.07 11.47
C SER A 188 -17.22 0.69 10.68
N ASN A 189 -16.83 1.67 9.87
CA ASN A 189 -17.75 2.67 9.31
C ASN A 189 -18.07 2.44 7.83
N GLY A 190 -17.15 1.84 7.07
CA GLY A 190 -17.34 1.67 5.63
C GLY A 190 -16.24 0.88 4.93
N LEU A 191 -16.46 0.74 3.62
CA LEU A 191 -15.54 0.15 2.64
C LEU A 191 -14.85 1.28 1.88
N SER A 192 -13.55 1.15 1.67
CA SER A 192 -12.74 2.10 0.91
C SER A 192 -12.05 1.42 -0.27
N PHE A 193 -11.99 2.10 -1.40
CA PHE A 193 -11.15 1.76 -2.54
C PHE A 193 -9.98 2.74 -2.64
N ILE A 194 -8.77 2.23 -2.80
CA ILE A 194 -7.55 3.01 -2.97
C ILE A 194 -7.12 2.96 -4.43
N TYR A 195 -6.73 4.11 -4.96
CA TYR A 195 -6.13 4.27 -6.27
C TYR A 195 -4.78 4.97 -6.11
N ASN A 196 -3.70 4.26 -6.39
CA ASN A 196 -2.35 4.80 -6.23
C ASN A 196 -2.04 5.85 -7.33
N PRO A 197 -1.02 6.71 -7.11
CA PRO A 197 -0.56 7.63 -8.14
C PRO A 197 -0.33 6.92 -9.47
N TYR A 198 -0.79 7.55 -10.56
CA TYR A 198 -0.81 7.04 -11.94
C TYR A 198 -1.79 5.91 -12.27
N GLU A 199 -2.51 5.33 -11.31
CA GLU A 199 -3.51 4.30 -11.64
C GLU A 199 -4.70 4.89 -12.40
N VAL A 200 -5.22 6.02 -11.94
CA VAL A 200 -6.41 6.68 -12.52
C VAL A 200 -6.28 8.19 -12.66
N ALA A 201 -5.23 8.78 -12.09
CA ALA A 201 -4.98 10.22 -12.11
C ALA A 201 -3.48 10.53 -12.03
N SER A 202 -3.11 11.78 -12.31
CA SER A 202 -1.70 12.20 -12.31
C SER A 202 -1.07 12.10 -10.93
N TYR A 203 0.26 11.96 -10.87
CA TYR A 203 0.98 11.96 -9.59
C TYR A 203 0.72 13.21 -8.75
N ALA A 204 0.50 14.36 -9.38
CA ALA A 204 0.18 15.60 -8.70
C ALA A 204 -1.17 15.56 -7.96
N GLN A 205 -2.11 14.72 -8.39
CA GLN A 205 -3.35 14.46 -7.64
C GLN A 205 -3.13 13.56 -6.42
N GLY A 206 -1.99 12.89 -6.35
CA GLY A 206 -1.64 11.97 -5.27
C GLY A 206 -2.42 10.66 -5.31
N GLN A 207 -2.55 10.03 -4.15
CA GLN A 207 -3.35 8.82 -3.98
C GLN A 207 -4.80 9.21 -3.75
N LEU A 208 -5.70 8.63 -4.53
CA LEU A 208 -7.14 8.85 -4.40
C LEU A 208 -7.76 7.72 -3.58
N MET A 209 -8.73 8.06 -2.77
CA MET A 209 -9.52 7.12 -1.98
C MET A 209 -11.01 7.42 -2.17
N VAL A 210 -11.80 6.36 -2.34
CA VAL A 210 -13.27 6.46 -2.37
C VAL A 210 -13.84 5.69 -1.19
N PHE A 211 -14.54 6.37 -0.28
CA PHE A 211 -15.13 5.79 0.92
C PHE A 211 -16.64 5.62 0.75
N LEU A 212 -17.11 4.39 0.94
CA LEU A 212 -18.50 3.99 0.89
C LEU A 212 -18.97 3.70 2.33
N PRO A 213 -19.73 4.60 2.97
CA PRO A 213 -20.27 4.35 4.30
C PRO A 213 -21.19 3.13 4.29
N PHE A 214 -21.05 2.23 5.26
CA PHE A 214 -21.85 1.01 5.29
C PHE A 214 -23.35 1.27 5.41
N LYS A 215 -23.75 2.39 6.03
CA LYS A 215 -25.16 2.81 6.08
C LYS A 215 -25.79 2.98 4.69
N ASP A 216 -25.01 3.36 3.68
CA ASP A 216 -25.49 3.70 2.33
C ASP A 216 -25.37 2.52 1.35
N ILE A 217 -24.58 1.50 1.71
CA ILE A 217 -24.36 0.29 0.91
C ILE A 217 -24.79 -1.00 1.61
N LYS A 218 -25.50 -0.93 2.74
CA LYS A 218 -25.89 -2.07 3.59
C LYS A 218 -26.55 -3.20 2.78
N GLN A 219 -27.43 -2.86 1.84
CA GLN A 219 -28.12 -3.82 0.97
C GLN A 219 -27.18 -4.60 0.04
N HIS A 220 -25.98 -4.07 -0.25
CA HIS A 220 -24.98 -4.68 -1.11
C HIS A 220 -23.90 -5.44 -0.33
N LEU A 221 -23.94 -5.44 1.00
CA LEU A 221 -23.02 -6.22 1.83
C LEU A 221 -23.45 -7.69 1.88
N THR A 222 -22.50 -8.62 1.96
CA THR A 222 -22.81 -10.04 2.15
C THR A 222 -23.47 -10.27 3.53
N PRO A 223 -24.42 -11.21 3.66
CA PRO A 223 -25.05 -11.50 4.95
C PRO A 223 -24.05 -11.91 6.04
N SER A 224 -23.03 -12.70 5.68
CA SER A 224 -21.99 -13.14 6.61
C SER A 224 -21.16 -11.97 7.15
N PHE A 225 -20.78 -11.04 6.29
CA PHE A 225 -20.05 -9.84 6.68
C PHE A 225 -20.89 -8.93 7.56
N ARG A 226 -22.14 -8.62 7.17
CA ARG A 226 -23.07 -7.80 7.97
C ARG A 226 -23.27 -8.35 9.37
N LYS A 227 -23.55 -9.65 9.49
CA LYS A 227 -23.72 -10.31 10.78
C LYS A 227 -22.51 -10.13 11.67
N ARG A 228 -21.31 -10.32 11.12
CA ARG A 228 -20.05 -10.22 11.87
C ARG A 228 -19.70 -8.79 12.27
N MET A 229 -20.07 -7.83 11.44
CA MET A 229 -19.94 -6.40 11.72
C MET A 229 -21.04 -5.86 12.64
N GLY A 230 -22.02 -6.70 13.02
CA GLY A 230 -23.11 -6.31 13.93
C GLY A 230 -24.14 -5.40 13.28
N MET A 231 -24.36 -5.54 11.97
CA MET A 231 -25.23 -4.66 11.18
C MET A 231 -26.63 -5.24 10.93
N ASP A 232 -26.94 -6.46 11.36
CA ASP A 232 -28.26 -7.08 11.15
C ASP A 232 -29.30 -6.68 12.22
N GLN A 233 -28.94 -5.76 13.12
CA GLN A 233 -29.86 -5.11 14.07
C GLN A 233 -30.42 -3.81 13.47
#